data_AF-A0AAV2HU11-F1
#
_entry.id   AF-A0AAV2HU11-F1
#
_cell.length_a   1.000
_cell.length_b   1.000
_cell.length_c   1.000
_cell.angle_alpha   90.00
_cell.angle_beta   90.00
_cell.angle_gamma   90.00
#
_symmetry.space_group_name_H-M   'P 1'
#
loop_
_entity.id
_entity.type
_entity.pdbx_description
1 polymer ?
#
loop_
_entity_poly.entity_id
_entity_poly.type
_entity_poly.pdbx_seq_one_letter_code
_entity_poly.pdbx_strand_id
1 'polypeptide(L)'
;MDNVPPGPYLPQKVQTKLQITSPYAGWNLYFPDQMYSDHSPIVEKVQVFEKYFVSWNKLFDWDDIEQKGFFVLDYKELYADQIIKDGYVHMETELRDSPDKVLACMGLAMHQIVSHKHQQEASAVLEELGGPQHDTTNYCSPYIFPRVLNFGSPLALKNFKANCYGQ
;
A
#
# COMPACT_ATOMS: atom_id res chain seq x y z
N MET A 1 61.67 -24.00 -6.41
CA MET A 1 60.87 -23.01 -5.64
C MET A 1 60.55 -21.91 -6.63
N ASP A 2 59.52 -22.11 -7.43
CA ASP A 2 59.18 -21.25 -8.56
C ASP A 2 58.28 -20.11 -8.09
N ASN A 3 58.74 -18.89 -8.34
CA ASN A 3 58.10 -17.64 -7.94
C ASN A 3 57.22 -17.18 -9.12
N VAL A 4 55.90 -17.34 -8.99
CA VAL A 4 54.92 -16.93 -10.01
C VAL A 4 54.59 -15.44 -9.80
N PRO A 5 54.72 -14.57 -10.83
CA PRO A 5 54.44 -13.15 -10.67
C PRO A 5 52.93 -12.88 -10.60
N PRO A 6 52.47 -11.88 -9.82
CA PRO A 6 51.05 -11.55 -9.74
C PRO A 6 50.60 -10.89 -11.06
N GLY A 7 49.57 -11.46 -11.68
CA GLY A 7 48.93 -10.91 -12.87
C GLY A 7 48.27 -9.56 -12.62
N PRO A 8 47.97 -8.78 -13.68
CA PRO A 8 47.46 -7.42 -13.55
C PRO A 8 46.07 -7.41 -12.91
N TYR A 9 45.94 -6.68 -11.80
CA TYR A 9 44.65 -6.38 -11.17
C TYR A 9 43.81 -5.54 -12.13
N LEU A 10 42.78 -6.14 -12.70
CA LEU A 10 41.75 -5.40 -13.42
C LEU A 10 40.92 -4.63 -12.38
N PRO A 11 40.72 -3.31 -12.54
CA PRO A 11 39.86 -2.54 -11.66
C PRO A 11 38.43 -3.05 -11.79
N GLN A 12 37.97 -3.75 -10.75
CA GLN A 12 36.61 -4.23 -10.64
C GLN A 12 35.69 -3.02 -10.46
N LYS A 13 34.91 -2.69 -11.49
CA LYS A 13 33.84 -1.69 -11.39
C LYS A 13 32.76 -2.25 -10.48
N VAL A 14 32.79 -1.86 -9.20
CA VAL A 14 31.73 -2.16 -8.25
C VAL A 14 30.60 -1.17 -8.52
N GLN A 15 29.54 -1.63 -9.19
CA GLN A 15 28.33 -0.82 -9.37
C GLN A 15 27.48 -0.95 -8.10
N THR A 16 27.54 0.07 -7.24
CA THR A 16 26.64 0.23 -6.10
C THR A 16 25.24 0.52 -6.64
N LYS A 17 24.35 -0.48 -6.63
CA LYS A 17 22.92 -0.24 -6.79
C LYS A 17 22.43 0.42 -5.49
N LEU A 18 22.09 1.70 -5.54
CA LEU A 18 21.33 2.37 -4.48
C LEU A 18 20.01 1.61 -4.31
N GLN A 19 19.91 0.75 -3.29
CA GLN A 19 18.65 0.18 -2.88
C GLN A 19 17.90 1.28 -2.13
N ILE A 20 17.03 2.00 -2.84
CA ILE A 20 16.08 2.90 -2.19
C ILE A 20 15.10 2.00 -1.42
N THR A 21 15.22 1.99 -0.10
CA THR A 21 14.32 1.23 0.78
C THR A 21 13.06 2.05 0.98
N SER A 22 11.90 1.52 0.58
CA SER A 22 10.61 2.16 0.82
C SER A 22 10.23 2.04 2.30
N PRO A 23 9.65 3.08 2.94
CA PRO A 23 9.05 2.98 4.26
C PRO A 23 7.75 2.15 4.25
N TYR A 24 7.17 1.92 3.07
CA TYR A 24 6.00 1.08 2.90
C TYR A 24 6.43 -0.37 2.67
N ALA A 25 6.22 -1.24 3.67
CA ALA A 25 6.59 -2.66 3.59
C ALA A 25 5.91 -3.37 2.40
N GLY A 26 4.68 -2.97 2.09
CA GLY A 26 3.89 -3.48 0.97
C GLY A 26 4.21 -2.86 -0.39
N TRP A 27 5.15 -1.92 -0.53
CA TRP A 27 5.31 -1.16 -1.79
C TRP A 27 5.43 -2.05 -3.04
N ASN A 28 6.34 -3.01 -3.02
CA ASN A 28 6.58 -3.91 -4.15
C ASN A 28 5.42 -4.88 -4.41
N LEU A 29 4.52 -5.08 -3.44
CA LEU A 29 3.35 -5.93 -3.58
C LEU A 29 2.23 -5.22 -4.36
N TYR A 30 2.09 -3.91 -4.18
CA TYR A 30 1.06 -3.11 -4.86
C TYR A 30 1.56 -2.41 -6.13
N PHE A 31 2.86 -2.10 -6.20
CA PHE A 31 3.50 -1.41 -7.31
C PHE A 31 4.80 -2.09 -7.75
N PRO A 32 4.75 -3.35 -8.22
CA PRO A 32 5.95 -4.13 -8.55
C PRO A 32 6.84 -3.51 -9.63
N ASP A 33 6.22 -2.76 -10.55
CA ASP A 33 6.92 -2.11 -11.67
C ASP A 33 7.36 -0.68 -11.37
N GLN A 34 7.10 -0.15 -10.16
CA GLN A 34 7.42 1.23 -9.81
C GLN A 34 8.45 1.32 -8.68
N MET A 35 9.48 2.13 -8.93
CA MET A 35 10.43 2.48 -7.90
C MET A 35 9.80 3.45 -6.90
N TYR A 36 10.02 3.22 -5.62
CA TYR A 36 9.59 4.14 -4.57
C TYR A 36 10.28 5.50 -4.71
N SER A 37 9.50 6.56 -4.47
CA SER A 37 9.95 7.94 -4.39
C SER A 37 9.03 8.73 -3.45
N ASP A 38 9.61 9.34 -2.42
CA ASP A 38 8.92 10.07 -1.34
C ASP A 38 7.98 11.15 -1.87
N HIS A 39 8.34 11.78 -2.99
CA HIS A 39 7.58 12.87 -3.61
C HIS A 39 6.78 12.41 -4.84
N SER A 40 6.53 11.11 -4.97
CA SER A 40 5.70 10.60 -6.06
C SER A 40 4.22 10.88 -5.78
N PRO A 41 3.41 11.15 -6.83
CA PRO A 41 1.96 11.30 -6.67
C PRO A 41 1.28 10.08 -6.06
N ILE A 42 1.88 8.88 -6.19
CA ILE A 42 1.37 7.66 -5.55
C ILE A 42 1.49 7.75 -4.03
N VAL A 43 2.65 8.18 -3.51
CA VAL A 43 2.85 8.33 -2.06
C VAL A 43 1.88 9.36 -1.49
N GLU A 44 1.70 10.50 -2.16
CA GLU A 44 0.73 11.52 -1.73
C GLU A 44 -0.69 10.94 -1.63
N LYS A 45 -1.13 10.17 -2.64
CA LYS A 45 -2.44 9.51 -2.64
C LYS A 45 -2.58 8.47 -1.54
N VAL A 46 -1.56 7.65 -1.33
CA VAL A 46 -1.51 6.65 -0.25
C VAL A 46 -1.67 7.34 1.10
N GLN A 47 -0.93 8.42 1.36
CA GLN A 47 -1.01 9.18 2.61
C GLN A 47 -2.40 9.80 2.85
N VAL A 48 -3.08 10.25 1.79
CA VAL A 48 -4.46 10.76 1.90
C VAL A 48 -5.40 9.63 2.33
N PHE A 49 -5.30 8.44 1.74
CA PHE A 49 -6.09 7.29 2.14
C PHE A 49 -5.74 6.80 3.56
N GLU A 50 -4.47 6.83 3.96
CA GLU A 50 -4.08 6.50 5.33
C GLU A 50 -4.78 7.40 6.34
N LYS A 51 -4.76 8.73 6.11
CA LYS A 51 -5.44 9.70 6.97
C LYS A 51 -6.94 9.45 7.04
N TYR A 52 -7.56 9.13 5.90
CA TYR A 52 -8.98 8.79 5.84
C TYR A 52 -9.31 7.51 6.62
N PHE A 53 -8.58 6.41 6.42
CA PHE A 53 -8.85 5.16 7.14
C PHE A 53 -8.59 5.27 8.64
N VAL A 54 -7.56 6.02 9.04
CA VAL A 54 -7.28 6.30 10.46
C VAL A 54 -8.39 7.17 11.08
N SER A 55 -8.95 8.15 10.36
CA SER A 55 -10.07 8.94 10.88
C SER A 55 -11.33 8.08 11.08
N TRP A 56 -11.43 6.96 10.35
CA TRP A 56 -12.48 5.95 10.44
C TRP A 56 -12.14 4.77 11.35
N ASN A 57 -11.08 4.85 12.15
CA ASN A 57 -10.51 3.72 12.92
C ASN A 57 -11.52 2.94 13.78
N LYS A 58 -12.64 3.54 14.19
CA LYS A 58 -13.67 2.85 15.01
C LYS A 58 -14.64 1.99 14.18
N LEU A 59 -14.67 2.17 12.86
CA LEU A 59 -15.58 1.46 11.96
C LEU A 59 -14.93 0.21 11.36
N PHE A 60 -13.60 0.17 11.32
CA PHE A 60 -12.85 -0.97 10.81
C PHE A 60 -12.48 -1.93 11.93
N ASP A 61 -12.74 -3.21 11.69
CA ASP A 61 -12.19 -4.32 12.44
C ASP A 61 -10.91 -4.78 11.73
N TRP A 62 -9.76 -4.38 12.27
CA TRP A 62 -8.46 -4.60 11.61
C TRP A 62 -8.10 -6.08 11.52
N ASP A 63 -8.45 -6.87 12.55
CA ASP A 63 -8.20 -8.30 12.60
C ASP A 63 -9.03 -9.04 11.53
N ASP A 64 -10.29 -8.64 11.38
CA ASP A 64 -11.17 -9.17 10.33
C ASP A 64 -10.66 -8.84 8.92
N ILE A 65 -10.19 -7.60 8.71
CA ILE A 65 -9.62 -7.18 7.42
C ILE A 65 -8.35 -7.96 7.11
N GLU A 66 -7.47 -8.14 8.09
CA GLU A 66 -6.25 -8.93 7.94
C GLU A 66 -6.57 -10.39 7.58
N GLN A 67 -7.49 -11.01 8.32
CA GLN A 67 -7.87 -12.41 8.11
C GLN A 67 -8.52 -12.63 6.74
N LYS A 68 -9.38 -11.70 6.30
CA LYS A 68 -10.08 -11.78 5.01
C LYS A 68 -9.20 -11.36 3.83
N GLY A 69 -8.21 -10.50 4.05
CA GLY A 69 -7.40 -9.88 3.01
C GLY A 69 -8.20 -8.93 2.11
N PHE A 70 -9.35 -8.42 2.57
CA PHE A 70 -10.11 -7.40 1.84
C PHE A 70 -10.95 -6.55 2.78
N PHE A 71 -11.32 -5.36 2.32
CA PHE A 71 -12.26 -4.48 2.99
C PHE A 71 -13.20 -3.81 1.98
N VAL A 72 -14.31 -3.28 2.48
CA VAL A 72 -15.37 -2.71 1.64
C VAL A 72 -15.54 -1.23 1.96
N LEU A 73 -15.64 -0.41 0.92
CA LEU A 73 -15.89 1.02 1.00
C LEU A 73 -17.15 1.37 0.22
N ASP A 74 -17.97 2.26 0.75
CA ASP A 74 -19.04 2.89 -0.02
C ASP A 74 -18.49 4.11 -0.78
N TYR A 75 -18.66 4.12 -2.11
CA TYR A 75 -18.16 5.22 -2.93
C TYR A 75 -18.76 6.59 -2.54
N LYS A 76 -20.04 6.64 -2.16
CA LYS A 76 -20.70 7.90 -1.82
C LYS A 76 -20.13 8.49 -0.55
N GLU A 77 -19.83 7.64 0.43
CA GLU A 77 -19.22 8.10 1.67
C GLU A 77 -17.76 8.55 1.43
N LEU A 78 -17.00 7.76 0.67
CA LEU A 78 -15.64 8.11 0.28
C LEU A 78 -15.58 9.44 -0.49
N TYR A 79 -16.45 9.61 -1.48
CA TYR A 79 -16.53 10.83 -2.30
C TYR A 79 -17.04 12.04 -1.50
N ALA A 80 -17.82 11.84 -0.45
CA ALA A 80 -18.34 12.92 0.39
C ALA A 80 -17.32 13.42 1.42
N ASP A 81 -16.33 12.61 1.79
CA ASP A 81 -15.35 12.89 2.83
C ASP A 81 -14.42 14.07 2.47
N GLN A 82 -14.14 14.92 3.46
CA GLN A 82 -13.35 16.13 3.24
C GLN A 82 -11.85 15.86 3.10
N ILE A 83 -11.31 14.84 3.79
CA ILE A 83 -9.89 14.46 3.66
C ILE A 83 -9.61 14.05 2.21
N ILE A 84 -10.54 13.30 1.62
CA ILE A 84 -10.44 12.86 0.23
C ILE A 84 -10.60 14.05 -0.73
N LYS A 85 -11.59 14.92 -0.54
CA LYS A 85 -11.81 16.07 -1.43
C LYS A 85 -10.64 17.04 -1.45
N ASP A 86 -10.05 17.31 -0.29
CA ASP A 86 -8.95 18.27 -0.16
C ASP A 86 -7.63 17.66 -0.62
N GLY A 87 -7.40 16.37 -0.33
CA GLY A 87 -6.14 15.69 -0.61
C GLY A 87 -6.05 14.98 -1.97
N TYR A 88 -7.20 14.63 -2.58
CA TYR A 88 -7.26 13.86 -3.82
C TYR A 88 -8.39 14.34 -4.74
N VAL A 89 -8.28 15.59 -5.20
CA VAL A 89 -9.28 16.30 -6.02
C VAL A 89 -9.76 15.53 -7.25
N HIS A 90 -8.89 14.76 -7.91
CA HIS A 90 -9.20 14.02 -9.14
C HIS A 90 -9.55 12.54 -8.92
N MET A 91 -9.81 12.12 -7.69
CA MET A 91 -10.05 10.72 -7.35
C MET A 91 -11.17 10.08 -8.20
N GLU A 92 -12.31 10.75 -8.40
CA GLU A 92 -13.41 10.19 -9.21
C GLU A 92 -12.99 9.89 -10.65
N THR A 93 -12.27 10.81 -11.26
CA THR A 93 -11.78 10.66 -12.64
C THR A 93 -10.74 9.55 -12.71
N GLU A 94 -9.80 9.50 -11.76
CA GLU A 94 -8.77 8.46 -11.74
C GLU A 94 -9.32 7.07 -11.39
N LEU A 95 -10.35 6.99 -10.54
CA LEU A 95 -11.02 5.74 -10.20
C LEU A 95 -11.79 5.17 -11.40
N ARG A 96 -12.32 6.04 -12.27
CA ARG A 96 -12.95 5.64 -13.54
C ARG A 96 -11.93 5.28 -14.62
N ASP A 97 -10.88 6.08 -14.77
CA ASP A 97 -9.97 5.95 -15.92
C ASP A 97 -8.83 4.95 -15.62
N SER A 98 -8.49 4.74 -14.35
CA SER A 98 -7.42 3.83 -13.90
C SER A 98 -7.70 3.24 -12.51
N PRO A 99 -8.80 2.46 -12.35
CA PRO A 99 -9.22 1.92 -11.05
C PRO A 99 -8.12 1.13 -10.35
N ASP A 100 -7.35 0.31 -11.09
CA ASP A 100 -6.30 -0.54 -10.51
C ASP A 100 -5.26 0.25 -9.71
N LYS A 101 -4.89 1.46 -10.18
CA LYS A 101 -3.92 2.32 -9.49
C LYS A 101 -4.50 2.91 -8.22
N VAL A 102 -5.76 3.33 -8.27
CA VAL A 102 -6.45 3.91 -7.11
C VAL A 102 -6.67 2.84 -6.04
N LEU A 103 -7.13 1.66 -6.44
CA LEU A 103 -7.28 0.50 -5.58
C LEU A 103 -5.94 0.04 -5.00
N ALA A 104 -4.84 0.07 -5.78
CA ALA A 104 -3.52 -0.23 -5.26
C ALA A 104 -3.08 0.77 -4.17
N CYS A 105 -3.37 2.08 -4.35
CA CYS A 105 -3.09 3.09 -3.32
C CYS A 105 -3.90 2.83 -2.03
N MET A 106 -5.20 2.54 -2.16
CA MET A 106 -6.07 2.22 -1.02
C MET A 106 -5.62 0.95 -0.30
N GLY A 107 -5.29 -0.10 -1.05
CA GLY A 107 -4.82 -1.37 -0.50
C GLY A 107 -3.50 -1.20 0.25
N LEU A 108 -2.54 -0.47 -0.33
CA LEU A 108 -1.26 -0.20 0.32
C LEU A 108 -1.44 0.62 1.62
N ALA A 109 -2.31 1.64 1.61
CA ALA A 109 -2.62 2.41 2.81
C ALA A 109 -3.19 1.52 3.93
N MET A 110 -4.15 0.66 3.60
CA MET A 110 -4.74 -0.27 4.57
C MET A 110 -3.71 -1.29 5.09
N HIS A 111 -2.90 -1.86 4.18
CA HIS A 111 -1.81 -2.77 4.52
C HIS A 111 -0.84 -2.13 5.51
N GLN A 112 -0.49 -0.86 5.31
CA GLN A 112 0.43 -0.15 6.20
C GLN A 112 -0.18 0.03 7.60
N ILE A 113 -1.45 0.40 7.68
CA ILE A 113 -2.17 0.57 8.95
C ILE A 113 -2.23 -0.74 9.72
N VAL A 114 -2.69 -1.83 9.08
CA VAL A 114 -2.83 -3.14 9.72
C VAL A 114 -1.46 -3.67 10.17
N SER A 115 -0.43 -3.55 9.33
CA SER A 115 0.93 -3.98 9.67
C SER A 115 1.48 -3.25 10.89
N HIS A 116 1.29 -1.92 10.97
CA HIS A 116 1.72 -1.13 12.11
C HIS A 116 0.94 -1.44 13.39
N LYS A 117 -0.36 -1.72 13.29
CA LYS A 117 -1.18 -2.11 14.45
C LYS A 117 -0.66 -3.39 15.09
N HIS A 118 -0.42 -4.41 14.28
CA HIS A 118 0.12 -5.68 14.75
C HIS A 118 1.51 -5.51 15.40
N GLN A 119 2.38 -4.69 14.80
CA GLN A 119 3.69 -4.36 15.37
C GLN A 119 3.56 -3.64 16.73
N GLN A 120 2.62 -2.68 16.83
CA GLN A 120 2.38 -1.92 18.05
C GLN A 120 1.88 -2.85 19.18
N GLU A 121 0.93 -3.73 18.89
CA GLU A 121 0.39 -4.68 19.86
C GLU A 121 1.44 -5.69 20.32
N ALA A 122 2.22 -6.25 19.38
CA ALA A 122 3.33 -7.14 19.71
C ALA A 122 4.37 -6.44 20.60
N SER A 123 4.70 -5.18 20.31
CA SER A 123 5.63 -4.40 21.12
C SER A 123 5.12 -4.13 22.54
N ALA A 124 3.82 -3.81 22.68
CA ALA A 124 3.21 -3.58 23.99
C ALA A 124 3.24 -4.84 24.87
N VAL A 125 2.93 -6.01 24.29
CA VAL A 125 2.99 -7.29 25.00
C VAL A 125 4.41 -7.63 25.44
N LEU A 126 5.41 -7.38 24.59
CA LEU A 126 6.82 -7.62 24.94
C LEU A 126 7.31 -6.71 26.06
N GLU A 127 6.88 -5.45 26.08
CA GLU A 127 7.19 -4.50 27.16
C GLU A 127 6.61 -4.97 28.50
N GLU A 128 5.36 -5.44 28.53
CA GLU A 128 4.74 -5.98 29.75
C GLU A 128 5.45 -7.23 30.28
N LEU A 129 5.98 -8.07 29.38
CA LEU A 129 6.68 -9.30 29.73
C LEU A 129 8.17 -9.10 30.05
N GLY A 130 8.69 -7.87 29.94
CA GLY A 130 10.10 -7.55 30.21
C GLY A 130 11.09 -8.18 29.21
N GLY A 131 10.63 -8.48 27.99
CA GLY A 131 11.45 -9.07 26.93
C GLY A 131 12.44 -8.09 26.29
N PRO A 132 13.47 -8.58 25.58
CA PRO A 132 14.39 -7.71 24.84
C PRO A 132 13.68 -7.00 23.67
N GLN A 133 13.76 -5.66 23.62
CA GLN A 133 13.14 -4.81 22.59
C GLN A 133 13.69 -5.00 21.15
N HIS A 134 14.63 -5.91 20.93
CA HIS A 134 15.44 -5.93 19.70
C HIS A 134 14.92 -6.90 18.61
N ASP A 135 13.94 -7.75 18.91
CA ASP A 135 13.33 -8.68 17.95
C ASP A 135 11.88 -8.31 17.63
N THR A 136 11.59 -7.03 17.38
CA THR A 136 10.36 -6.68 16.67
C THR A 136 10.50 -7.14 15.23
N THR A 137 10.08 -8.39 14.97
CA THR A 137 9.83 -8.89 13.63
C THR A 137 9.11 -7.82 12.82
N ASN A 138 9.69 -7.43 11.68
CA ASN A 138 9.06 -6.54 10.70
C ASN A 138 7.83 -7.25 10.12
N TYR A 139 6.75 -7.27 10.89
CA TYR A 139 5.49 -7.88 10.49
C TYR A 139 4.96 -7.13 9.28
N CYS A 140 4.50 -7.88 8.30
CA CYS A 140 3.96 -7.40 7.05
C CYS A 140 2.64 -8.14 6.83
N SER A 141 1.54 -7.40 6.82
CA SER A 141 0.20 -7.96 6.60
C SER A 141 0.13 -8.65 5.24
N PRO A 142 -0.74 -9.64 5.02
CA PRO A 142 -1.01 -10.17 3.69
C PRO A 142 -1.45 -9.08 2.70
N TYR A 143 -1.58 -9.46 1.41
CA TYR A 143 -2.18 -8.57 0.43
C TYR A 143 -3.63 -8.27 0.80
N ILE A 144 -3.94 -6.98 0.97
CA ILE A 144 -5.28 -6.49 1.27
C ILE A 144 -5.87 -5.83 0.03
N PHE A 145 -7.00 -6.36 -0.44
CA PHE A 145 -7.69 -5.89 -1.63
C PHE A 145 -8.90 -5.00 -1.26
N PRO A 146 -8.94 -3.72 -1.68
CA PRO A 146 -10.09 -2.85 -1.46
C PRO A 146 -11.23 -3.18 -2.42
N ARG A 147 -12.47 -3.10 -1.94
CA ARG A 147 -13.69 -3.24 -2.74
C ARG A 147 -14.55 -2.00 -2.61
N VAL A 148 -14.75 -1.29 -3.71
CA VAL A 148 -15.60 -0.10 -3.74
C VAL A 148 -17.01 -0.48 -4.23
N LEU A 149 -18.02 -0.21 -3.41
CA LEU A 149 -19.43 -0.39 -3.74
C LEU A 149 -20.07 0.93 -4.19
N ASN A 150 -21.20 0.83 -4.87
CA ASN A 150 -22.02 1.99 -5.27
C ASN A 150 -21.28 3.02 -6.14
N PHE A 151 -20.26 2.59 -6.87
CA PHE A 151 -19.60 3.40 -7.89
C PHE A 151 -20.45 3.40 -9.18
N GLY A 152 -20.88 4.58 -9.61
CA GLY A 152 -21.73 4.75 -10.79
C GLY A 152 -23.22 4.40 -10.57
N SER A 153 -24.00 4.51 -11.64
CA SER A 153 -25.41 4.12 -11.63
C SER A 153 -25.58 2.64 -12.04
N PRO A 154 -26.56 1.90 -11.49
CA PRO A 154 -26.80 0.52 -11.91
C PRO A 154 -27.12 0.45 -13.42
N LEU A 155 -26.22 -0.12 -14.21
CA LEU A 155 -26.44 -0.33 -15.63
C LEU A 155 -27.26 -1.61 -15.83
N ALA A 156 -28.46 -1.50 -16.38
CA ALA A 156 -29.25 -2.67 -16.76
C ALA A 156 -28.45 -3.52 -17.76
N LEU A 157 -28.41 -4.85 -17.56
CA LEU A 157 -27.62 -5.78 -18.39
C LEU A 157 -27.91 -5.64 -19.90
N LYS A 158 -29.15 -5.30 -20.27
CA LYS A 158 -29.56 -5.05 -21.66
C LYS A 158 -28.89 -3.83 -22.32
N ASN A 159 -28.29 -2.95 -21.52
CA ASN A 159 -27.56 -1.76 -21.96
C ASN A 159 -26.03 -1.96 -21.89
N PHE A 160 -25.56 -3.15 -21.52
CA PHE A 160 -24.14 -3.47 -21.48
C PHE A 160 -23.58 -3.52 -22.91
N LYS A 161 -22.78 -2.53 -23.29
CA LYS A 161 -22.10 -2.46 -24.59
C LYS A 161 -20.62 -2.80 -24.41
N ALA A 162 -19.98 -3.23 -25.49
CA ALA A 162 -18.54 -3.56 -25.49
C ALA A 162 -17.63 -2.41 -25.02
N ASN A 163 -18.10 -1.16 -25.09
CA ASN A 163 -17.38 0.02 -24.59
C ASN A 163 -17.31 0.12 -23.05
N CYS A 164 -17.99 -0.76 -22.31
CA CYS A 164 -17.96 -0.81 -20.84
C CYS A 164 -16.90 -1.79 -20.31
N TYR A 165 -16.05 -2.36 -21.17
CA TYR A 165 -15.01 -3.32 -20.77
C TYR A 165 -13.72 -2.56 -20.45
N GLY A 166 -13.24 -2.66 -19.20
CA GLY A 166 -12.00 -2.00 -18.75
C GLY A 166 -12.16 -0.54 -18.30
N GLN A 167 -13.39 -0.09 -18.01
CA GLN A 167 -13.72 1.18 -17.36
C GLN A 167 -14.28 0.93 -15.96
#